data_AF-A0A953RXL1-F1
#
_entry.id   AF-A0A953RXL1-F1
#
_cell.length_a   1.000
_cell.length_b   1.000
_cell.length_c   1.000
_cell.angle_alpha   90.00
_cell.angle_beta   90.00
_cell.angle_gamma   90.00
#
_symmetry.space_group_name_H-M   'P 1'
#
loop_
_entity.id
_entity.type
_entity.pdbx_description
1 polymer ?
#
loop_
_entity_poly.entity_id
_entity_poly.type
_entity_poly.pdbx_seq_one_letter_code
_entity_poly.pdbx_strand_id
1 'polypeptide(L)'
;MKTHRAVAWFAPGVSMLAAALLLADTPSANPNGLLQLTATTANVAGAPDPVRIEILRWSTDEERERLIAAWNLKPSAAGPSEGRGAKQGKAAGKGRGPANGAANNATPESALAKALNETTTVGYLWSSEMAGYALRYAGKVDSPDGSQRILLITQRRLGAVNSRWNPTFEGAANSYEFSVIELRLNAKGEGEGRASLVGKVAPDVSAKIVTLENYDALPAVFHNVRIRAGETPVRKP
;
A
#
# COMPACT_ATOMS: atom_id res chain seq x y z
N MET A 1 -1.54 -83.85 41.71
CA MET A 1 -0.38 -83.78 40.81
C MET A 1 -0.49 -82.54 39.94
N LYS A 2 0.57 -81.70 39.95
CA LYS A 2 0.92 -80.60 39.03
C LYS A 2 -0.03 -79.39 38.98
N THR A 3 0.19 -78.31 39.73
CA THR A 3 1.10 -77.16 39.45
C THR A 3 1.05 -76.59 38.03
N HIS A 4 0.95 -75.25 37.98
CA HIS A 4 1.40 -74.25 36.99
C HIS A 4 0.23 -73.36 36.53
N ARG A 5 0.32 -72.03 36.36
CA ARG A 5 1.23 -70.93 36.72
C ARG A 5 0.42 -69.65 36.42
N ALA A 6 0.58 -68.59 37.21
CA ALA A 6 0.00 -67.29 36.95
C ALA A 6 0.62 -66.59 35.72
N VAL A 7 -0.15 -65.76 35.00
CA VAL A 7 0.35 -64.56 34.32
C VAL A 7 -0.70 -63.45 34.44
N ALA A 8 -0.22 -62.30 34.89
CA ALA A 8 -0.92 -61.07 35.21
C ALA A 8 -0.98 -60.12 33.99
N TRP A 9 -2.06 -59.33 33.97
CA TRP A 9 -2.15 -57.90 33.60
C TRP A 9 -1.76 -57.44 32.19
N PHE A 10 -2.67 -56.65 31.55
CA PHE A 10 -2.36 -55.32 31.03
C PHE A 10 -3.65 -54.56 30.65
N ALA A 11 -3.99 -53.56 31.46
CA ALA A 11 -4.66 -52.32 31.01
C ALA A 11 -3.91 -51.19 31.74
N PRO A 12 -3.58 -50.09 31.04
CA PRO A 12 -4.57 -49.03 30.89
C PRO A 12 -4.56 -48.35 29.51
N GLY A 13 -5.76 -47.94 29.09
CA GLY A 13 -5.95 -47.02 27.97
C GLY A 13 -5.36 -45.65 28.30
N VAL A 14 -4.57 -45.13 27.37
CA VAL A 14 -4.02 -43.77 27.43
C VAL A 14 -5.12 -42.80 27.02
N SER A 15 -5.59 -42.00 27.97
CA SER A 15 -6.35 -40.78 27.72
C SER A 15 -5.49 -39.82 26.89
N MET A 16 -5.94 -39.48 25.67
CA MET A 16 -5.36 -38.38 24.90
C MET A 16 -5.61 -37.05 25.63
N LEU A 17 -4.54 -36.44 26.10
CA LEU A 17 -4.50 -35.07 26.58
C LEU A 17 -4.57 -34.14 25.35
N ALA A 18 -5.66 -33.38 25.21
CA ALA A 18 -5.75 -32.31 24.23
C ALA A 18 -4.84 -31.16 24.67
N ALA A 19 -3.65 -31.07 24.08
CA ALA A 19 -2.78 -29.90 24.22
C ALA A 19 -3.40 -28.73 23.42
N ALA A 20 -4.01 -27.78 24.13
CA ALA A 20 -4.33 -26.48 23.57
C ALA A 20 -3.01 -25.75 23.28
N LEU A 21 -2.57 -25.77 22.02
CA LEU A 21 -1.51 -24.90 21.52
C LEU A 21 -2.04 -23.46 21.52
N LEU A 22 -1.66 -22.70 22.55
CA LEU A 22 -1.58 -21.25 22.47
C LEU A 22 -0.62 -20.92 21.32
N LEU A 23 -1.16 -20.48 20.19
CA LEU A 23 -0.37 -19.77 19.18
C LEU A 23 0.07 -18.46 19.84
N ALA A 24 1.31 -18.46 20.35
CA ALA A 24 2.00 -17.22 20.63
C ALA A 24 2.05 -16.46 19.30
N ASP A 25 1.36 -15.31 19.27
CA ASP A 25 1.50 -14.32 18.22
C ASP A 25 2.97 -13.90 18.22
N THR A 26 3.81 -14.53 17.39
CA THR A 26 5.21 -14.11 17.26
C THR A 26 5.17 -12.79 16.51
N PRO A 27 5.48 -11.64 17.14
CA PRO A 27 5.59 -10.39 16.39
C PRO A 27 6.71 -10.58 15.36
N SER A 28 6.32 -10.73 14.09
CA SER A 28 7.27 -10.88 12.99
C SER A 28 8.09 -9.60 12.86
N ALA A 29 9.37 -9.77 13.19
CA ALA A 29 10.57 -9.08 12.70
C ALA A 29 10.49 -7.56 12.45
N ASN A 30 11.26 -6.86 13.30
CA ASN A 30 11.72 -5.46 13.20
C ASN A 30 10.88 -4.43 14.02
N PRO A 31 11.08 -4.36 15.35
CA PRO A 31 10.39 -3.40 16.23
C PRO A 31 10.78 -1.93 15.97
N ASN A 32 11.80 -1.67 15.15
CA ASN A 32 12.27 -0.31 14.87
C ASN A 32 11.47 0.40 13.76
N GLY A 33 10.51 -0.26 13.11
CA GLY A 33 9.70 0.30 12.03
C GLY A 33 10.46 0.59 10.73
N LEU A 34 11.80 0.56 10.76
CA LEU A 34 12.68 0.88 9.64
C LEU A 34 12.96 -0.35 8.77
N LEU A 35 12.26 -0.47 7.65
CA LEU A 35 12.54 -1.45 6.60
C LEU A 35 13.17 -0.74 5.39
N GLN A 36 14.37 -1.18 4.99
CA GLN A 36 15.02 -0.70 3.79
C GLN A 36 14.93 -1.75 2.69
N LEU A 37 14.50 -1.35 1.51
CA LEU A 37 14.54 -2.17 0.31
C LEU A 37 15.38 -1.49 -0.77
N THR A 38 15.98 -2.31 -1.61
CA THR A 38 16.59 -1.85 -2.87
C THR A 38 15.91 -2.53 -4.04
N ALA A 39 15.83 -1.85 -5.16
CA ALA A 39 15.40 -2.43 -6.43
C ALA A 39 16.11 -1.72 -7.60
N THR A 40 15.84 -2.17 -8.81
CA THR A 40 16.29 -1.51 -10.05
C THR A 40 15.07 -1.21 -10.91
N THR A 41 14.98 0.00 -11.45
CA THR A 41 13.90 0.34 -12.36
C THR A 41 14.01 -0.45 -13.67
N ALA A 42 12.87 -0.84 -14.22
CA ALA A 42 12.76 -1.27 -15.61
C ALA A 42 11.42 -0.82 -16.19
N ASN A 43 11.27 -0.99 -17.51
CA ASN A 43 10.05 -0.67 -18.25
C ASN A 43 9.61 0.81 -18.09
N VAL A 44 10.57 1.68 -17.80
CA VAL A 44 10.41 3.13 -17.72
C VAL A 44 11.52 3.81 -18.51
N ALA A 45 11.33 5.07 -18.88
CA ALA A 45 12.26 5.77 -19.74
C ALA A 45 13.65 5.93 -19.11
N GLY A 46 14.68 5.79 -19.95
CA GLY A 46 16.09 5.87 -19.53
C GLY A 46 16.72 4.51 -19.28
N ALA A 47 17.95 4.51 -18.78
CA ALA A 47 18.65 3.30 -18.37
C ALA A 47 18.11 2.78 -17.02
N PRO A 48 18.27 1.48 -16.73
CA PRO A 48 17.95 0.92 -15.40
C PRO A 48 18.64 1.71 -14.28
N ASP A 49 17.87 2.11 -13.27
CA ASP A 49 18.29 3.00 -12.20
C ASP A 49 18.15 2.31 -10.83
N PRO A 50 19.19 2.29 -9.98
CA PRO A 50 19.05 1.80 -8.62
C PRO A 50 18.09 2.69 -7.82
N VAL A 51 17.11 2.06 -7.17
CA VAL A 51 16.19 2.72 -6.25
C VAL A 51 16.32 2.17 -4.85
N ARG A 52 16.12 3.03 -3.87
CA ARG A 52 16.06 2.69 -2.45
C ARG A 52 14.70 3.08 -1.91
N ILE A 53 14.07 2.17 -1.20
CA ILE A 53 12.79 2.41 -0.54
C ILE A 53 13.04 2.29 0.96
N GLU A 54 12.72 3.33 1.70
CA GLU A 54 12.89 3.40 3.14
C GLU A 54 11.50 3.56 3.76
N ILE A 55 11.02 2.50 4.41
CA ILE A 55 9.80 2.55 5.21
C ILE A 55 10.25 2.83 6.62
N LEU A 56 9.94 4.00 7.16
CA LEU A 56 10.31 4.42 8.51
C LEU A 56 9.36 3.85 9.57
N ARG A 57 8.11 3.64 9.18
CA ARG A 57 7.09 2.95 9.96
C ARG A 57 6.01 2.38 9.03
N TRP A 58 5.29 1.38 9.52
CA TRP A 58 4.06 0.94 8.90
C TRP A 58 2.92 1.91 9.22
N SER A 59 1.94 2.03 8.31
CA SER A 59 0.70 2.74 8.59
C SER A 59 -0.08 2.01 9.70
N THR A 60 -0.79 2.75 10.55
CA THR A 60 -1.66 2.15 11.58
C THR A 60 -2.97 1.66 10.98
N ASP A 61 -3.75 0.89 11.75
CA ASP A 61 -5.09 0.46 11.31
C ASP A 61 -6.04 1.65 11.12
N GLU A 62 -5.97 2.66 11.99
CA GLU A 62 -6.79 3.86 11.87
C GLU A 62 -6.43 4.67 10.62
N GLU A 63 -5.14 4.73 10.26
CA GLU A 63 -4.68 5.36 9.03
C GLU A 63 -5.15 4.59 7.79
N ARG A 64 -5.06 3.25 7.82
CA ARG A 64 -5.60 2.36 6.77
C ARG A 64 -7.10 2.60 6.57
N GLU A 65 -7.86 2.55 7.64
CA GLU A 65 -9.31 2.73 7.61
C GLU A 65 -9.70 4.12 7.11
N ARG A 66 -8.98 5.17 7.52
CA ARG A 66 -9.22 6.52 7.01
C ARG A 66 -9.00 6.61 5.50
N LEU A 67 -7.95 5.99 4.96
CA LEU A 67 -7.66 6.02 3.52
C LEU A 67 -8.68 5.20 2.72
N ILE A 68 -9.09 4.03 3.22
CA ILE A 68 -10.15 3.23 2.59
C ILE A 68 -11.50 3.94 2.67
N ALA A 69 -11.82 4.59 3.79
CA ALA A 69 -13.00 5.41 3.93
C ALA A 69 -12.98 6.56 2.93
N ALA A 70 -11.84 7.25 2.76
CA ALA A 70 -11.68 8.32 1.78
C ALA A 70 -11.94 7.85 0.35
N TRP A 71 -11.46 6.66 -0.03
CA TRP A 71 -11.78 6.06 -1.33
C TRP A 71 -13.28 5.76 -1.49
N ASN A 72 -13.92 5.25 -0.44
CA ASN A 72 -15.35 4.91 -0.44
C ASN A 72 -16.28 6.11 -0.27
N LEU A 73 -15.76 7.31 0.02
CA LEU A 73 -16.56 8.52 0.01
C LEU A 73 -17.09 8.70 -1.42
N LYS A 74 -18.39 8.49 -1.58
CA LYS A 74 -19.10 9.12 -2.70
C LYS A 74 -18.81 10.61 -2.64
N PRO A 75 -18.63 11.30 -3.79
CA PRO A 75 -18.67 12.75 -3.81
C PRO A 75 -19.90 13.17 -3.02
N SER A 76 -19.68 13.77 -1.86
CA SER A 76 -20.79 14.30 -1.07
C SER A 76 -21.43 15.34 -1.97
N ALA A 77 -22.65 15.05 -2.41
CA ALA A 77 -23.50 16.07 -3.00
C ALA A 77 -23.47 17.23 -2.02
N ALA A 78 -22.93 18.36 -2.47
CA ALA A 78 -22.85 19.58 -1.69
C ALA A 78 -24.19 19.77 -0.96
N GLY A 79 -24.16 19.69 0.37
CA GLY A 79 -25.35 19.94 1.19
C GLY A 79 -25.86 21.35 0.85
N PRO A 80 -27.19 21.55 0.80
CA PRO A 80 -27.76 22.85 0.48
C PRO A 80 -27.26 23.86 1.52
N SER A 81 -26.73 24.98 1.04
CA SER A 81 -26.41 26.12 1.89
C SER A 81 -27.70 26.59 2.56
N GLU A 82 -27.85 26.23 3.84
CA GLU A 82 -28.93 26.74 4.68
C GLU A 82 -28.71 28.24 4.91
N GLY A 83 -29.50 29.01 4.18
CA GLY A 83 -30.00 30.36 4.44
C GLY A 83 -29.28 31.26 5.44
N ARG A 84 -28.75 32.37 4.91
CA ARG A 84 -28.87 33.67 5.58
C ARG A 84 -29.34 34.70 4.56
N GLY A 85 -30.63 35.01 4.58
CA GLY A 85 -31.27 35.90 3.62
C GLY A 85 -30.93 37.38 3.83
N ALA A 86 -30.93 38.14 2.73
CA ALA A 86 -31.37 39.53 2.69
C ALA A 86 -31.54 40.03 1.23
N LYS A 87 -32.79 40.36 0.89
CA LYS A 87 -33.28 41.49 0.06
C LYS A 87 -32.68 41.77 -1.32
N GLN A 88 -33.47 41.41 -2.34
CA GLN A 88 -34.13 42.30 -3.33
C GLN A 88 -33.27 43.25 -4.20
N GLY A 89 -33.22 42.95 -5.50
CA GLY A 89 -32.90 43.89 -6.58
C GLY A 89 -33.22 43.29 -7.96
N LYS A 90 -34.21 43.87 -8.66
CA LYS A 90 -34.54 43.54 -10.06
C LYS A 90 -33.47 44.11 -10.99
N ALA A 91 -32.91 43.29 -11.89
CA ALA A 91 -32.36 43.75 -13.15
C ALA A 91 -32.39 42.62 -14.18
N ALA A 92 -33.01 42.88 -15.33
CA ALA A 92 -33.02 42.02 -16.50
C ALA A 92 -31.63 42.05 -17.17
N GLY A 93 -31.08 40.87 -17.47
CA GLY A 93 -29.81 40.72 -18.18
C GLY A 93 -29.72 39.36 -18.85
N LYS A 94 -29.90 39.36 -20.16
CA LYS A 94 -29.88 38.22 -21.08
C LYS A 94 -28.41 37.87 -21.39
N GLY A 95 -27.96 36.67 -21.00
CA GLY A 95 -26.62 36.17 -21.34
C GLY A 95 -26.41 34.74 -20.85
N ARG A 96 -26.49 33.78 -21.78
CA ARG A 96 -26.46 32.33 -21.58
C ARG A 96 -25.14 31.81 -22.17
N GLY A 97 -24.27 31.22 -21.34
CA GLY A 97 -23.05 30.52 -21.75
C GLY A 97 -22.17 30.20 -20.54
N PRO A 98 -21.68 28.96 -20.37
CA PRO A 98 -21.74 28.28 -19.08
C PRO A 98 -20.55 28.61 -18.17
N ALA A 99 -20.87 28.92 -16.92
CA ALA A 99 -20.02 28.56 -15.80
C ALA A 99 -19.93 27.02 -15.76
N ASN A 100 -18.97 26.44 -16.47
CA ASN A 100 -18.31 25.23 -15.99
C ASN A 100 -17.43 25.73 -14.83
N GLY A 101 -17.95 25.89 -13.62
CA GLY A 101 -18.62 24.79 -12.96
C GLY A 101 -17.62 23.64 -12.89
N ALA A 102 -16.42 23.90 -12.39
CA ALA A 102 -15.64 22.91 -11.68
C ALA A 102 -16.45 22.50 -10.43
N ALA A 103 -17.60 21.86 -10.68
CA ALA A 103 -18.15 20.93 -9.74
C ALA A 103 -17.01 19.96 -9.47
N ASN A 104 -16.39 20.11 -8.30
CA ASN A 104 -16.22 19.06 -7.31
C ASN A 104 -16.65 17.67 -7.79
N ASN A 105 -16.05 17.15 -8.85
CA ASN A 105 -16.11 15.75 -9.19
C ASN A 105 -15.15 15.08 -8.21
N ALA A 106 -15.57 15.00 -6.95
CA ALA A 106 -14.86 14.22 -5.94
C ALA A 106 -14.97 12.75 -6.38
N THR A 107 -14.02 12.30 -7.19
CA THR A 107 -13.85 10.88 -7.49
C THR A 107 -13.21 10.21 -6.27
N PRO A 108 -13.40 8.89 -6.09
CA PRO A 108 -12.67 8.10 -5.09
C PRO A 108 -11.16 8.42 -5.04
N GLU A 109 -10.56 8.64 -6.20
CA GLU A 109 -9.13 8.86 -6.34
C GLU A 109 -8.73 10.27 -5.90
N SER A 110 -9.53 11.29 -6.22
CA SER A 110 -9.31 12.66 -5.71
C SER A 110 -9.50 12.75 -4.20
N ALA A 111 -10.45 11.99 -3.64
CA ALA A 111 -10.67 11.92 -2.20
C ALA A 111 -9.51 11.22 -1.48
N LEU A 112 -9.00 10.12 -2.05
CA LEU A 112 -7.79 9.46 -1.56
C LEU A 112 -6.56 10.38 -1.66
N ALA A 113 -6.36 11.06 -2.79
CA ALA A 113 -5.25 12.01 -2.98
C ALA A 113 -5.27 13.10 -1.91
N LYS A 114 -6.45 13.67 -1.62
CA LYS A 114 -6.63 14.63 -0.53
C LYS A 114 -6.25 14.05 0.82
N ALA A 115 -6.75 12.84 1.14
CA ALA A 115 -6.44 12.19 2.42
C ALA A 115 -4.94 11.90 2.58
N LEU A 116 -4.26 11.44 1.51
CA LEU A 116 -2.81 11.20 1.51
C LEU A 116 -2.00 12.47 1.78
N ASN A 117 -2.47 13.63 1.33
CA ASN A 117 -1.82 14.92 1.60
C ASN A 117 -1.90 15.35 3.06
N GLU A 118 -2.90 14.87 3.80
CA GLU A 118 -3.12 15.16 5.22
C GLU A 118 -2.41 14.13 6.13
N THR A 119 -2.01 12.97 5.59
CA THR A 119 -1.31 11.93 6.34
C THR A 119 0.17 12.28 6.55
N THR A 120 0.75 11.89 7.69
CA THR A 120 2.18 12.03 7.95
C THR A 120 3.00 11.10 7.03
N THR A 121 4.20 11.53 6.65
CA THR A 121 5.11 10.69 5.88
C THR A 121 5.54 9.46 6.68
N VAL A 122 5.45 8.29 6.06
CA VAL A 122 5.82 6.99 6.64
C VAL A 122 7.09 6.40 6.04
N GLY A 123 7.62 7.04 4.99
CA GLY A 123 8.79 6.55 4.27
C GLY A 123 9.16 7.41 3.08
N TYR A 124 10.18 6.98 2.35
CA TYR A 124 10.67 7.63 1.14
C TYR A 124 11.05 6.60 0.07
N LEU A 125 10.85 6.97 -1.19
CA LEU A 125 11.46 6.31 -2.34
C LEU A 125 12.50 7.25 -2.95
N TRP A 126 13.74 6.79 -2.97
CA TRP A 126 14.89 7.46 -3.56
C TRP A 126 15.28 6.78 -4.87
N SER A 127 15.62 7.57 -5.87
CA SER A 127 16.22 7.14 -7.14
C SER A 127 17.49 7.97 -7.35
N SER A 128 18.17 7.87 -8.50
CA SER A 128 19.30 8.78 -8.78
C SER A 128 18.90 10.25 -8.95
N GLU A 129 17.61 10.56 -8.87
CA GLU A 129 17.08 11.92 -8.85
C GLU A 129 17.36 12.67 -7.54
N MET A 130 17.46 14.01 -7.63
CA MET A 130 17.75 14.86 -6.46
C MET A 130 16.64 14.87 -5.39
N ALA A 131 15.38 14.59 -5.77
CA ALA A 131 14.24 14.61 -4.86
C ALA A 131 13.61 13.21 -4.73
N GLY A 132 13.53 12.71 -3.50
CA GLY A 132 12.78 11.49 -3.19
C GLY A 132 11.27 11.72 -3.19
N TYR A 133 10.52 10.62 -3.34
CA TYR A 133 9.07 10.61 -3.21
C TYR A 133 8.70 10.25 -1.77
N ALA A 134 7.97 11.13 -1.10
CA ALA A 134 7.41 10.82 0.22
C ALA A 134 6.36 9.71 0.09
N LEU A 135 6.45 8.70 0.95
CA LEU A 135 5.43 7.66 1.12
C LEU A 135 4.45 8.13 2.20
N ARG A 136 3.15 8.12 1.87
CA ARG A 136 2.07 8.48 2.80
C ARG A 136 1.33 7.25 3.34
N TYR A 137 1.59 6.11 2.73
CA TYR A 137 1.06 4.82 3.14
C TYR A 137 2.11 3.73 2.98
N ALA A 138 2.18 2.83 3.96
CA ALA A 138 2.93 1.60 3.90
C ALA A 138 2.15 0.50 4.64
N GLY A 139 1.74 -0.53 3.90
CA GLY A 139 1.06 -1.71 4.42
C GLY A 139 1.80 -2.99 4.02
N LYS A 140 1.64 -4.03 4.81
CA LYS A 140 2.19 -5.36 4.53
C LYS A 140 1.13 -6.41 4.79
N VAL A 141 1.08 -7.40 3.91
CA VAL A 141 0.31 -8.64 4.09
C VAL A 141 1.30 -9.79 4.04
N ASP A 142 1.43 -10.51 5.16
CA ASP A 142 2.23 -11.72 5.23
C ASP A 142 1.36 -12.92 4.80
N SER A 143 1.94 -13.81 3.99
CA SER A 143 1.30 -15.04 3.53
C SER A 143 1.79 -16.24 4.36
N PRO A 144 1.01 -17.34 4.47
CA PRO A 144 1.42 -18.53 5.21
C PRO A 144 2.68 -19.23 4.69
N ASP A 145 3.03 -19.02 3.42
CA ASP A 145 4.24 -19.54 2.77
C ASP A 145 5.50 -18.69 3.05
N GLY A 146 5.36 -17.65 3.88
CA GLY A 146 6.42 -16.69 4.20
C GLY A 146 6.61 -15.60 3.14
N SER A 147 5.87 -15.62 2.03
CA SER A 147 5.87 -14.51 1.08
C SER A 147 5.21 -13.26 1.68
N GLN A 148 5.59 -12.09 1.17
CA GLN A 148 5.11 -10.81 1.66
C GLN A 148 4.64 -9.95 0.49
N ARG A 149 3.45 -9.36 0.65
CA ARG A 149 2.95 -8.30 -0.22
C ARG A 149 3.07 -6.98 0.50
N ILE A 150 3.94 -6.10 0.03
CA ILE A 150 4.13 -4.74 0.55
C ILE A 150 3.43 -3.77 -0.39
N LEU A 151 2.55 -2.93 0.17
CA LEU A 151 1.85 -1.89 -0.57
C LEU A 151 2.29 -0.51 -0.07
N LEU A 152 2.71 0.34 -1.01
CA LEU A 152 3.13 1.70 -0.74
C LEU A 152 2.29 2.67 -1.56
N ILE A 153 2.01 3.85 -1.01
CA ILE A 153 1.40 4.94 -1.78
C ILE A 153 2.25 6.20 -1.61
N THR A 154 2.68 6.76 -2.73
CA THR A 154 3.44 8.01 -2.77
C THR A 154 2.51 9.21 -2.57
N GLN A 155 3.02 10.30 -2.02
CA GLN A 155 2.27 11.56 -1.95
C GLN A 155 1.97 12.11 -3.35
N ARG A 156 2.95 11.99 -4.26
CA ARG A 156 2.89 12.52 -5.61
C ARG A 156 3.16 11.43 -6.62
N ARG A 157 2.50 11.49 -7.77
CA ARG A 157 2.67 10.57 -8.88
C ARG A 157 4.14 10.48 -9.29
N LEU A 158 4.62 9.25 -9.46
CA LEU A 158 5.92 8.99 -10.09
C LEU A 158 5.93 9.64 -11.48
N GLY A 159 6.98 10.41 -11.77
CA GLY A 159 7.13 11.14 -13.03
C GLY A 159 6.32 12.43 -13.14
N ALA A 160 5.70 12.91 -12.05
CA ALA A 160 4.98 14.19 -12.08
C ALA A 160 5.88 15.39 -12.42
N VAL A 161 7.18 15.30 -12.12
CA VAL A 161 8.16 16.39 -12.29
C VAL A 161 9.39 15.98 -13.12
N ASN A 162 9.40 14.77 -13.66
CA ASN A 162 10.48 14.27 -14.53
C ASN A 162 9.94 13.19 -15.47
N SER A 163 10.66 12.91 -16.55
CA SER A 163 10.26 11.90 -17.54
C SER A 163 10.77 10.48 -17.22
N ARG A 164 11.57 10.29 -16.16
CA ARG A 164 12.20 8.99 -15.83
C ARG A 164 11.18 7.89 -15.55
N TRP A 165 10.02 8.24 -15.01
CA TRP A 165 8.95 7.29 -14.71
C TRP A 165 7.92 7.18 -15.83
N ASN A 166 8.21 7.72 -17.03
CA ASN A 166 7.36 7.48 -18.18
C ASN A 166 7.43 6.00 -18.54
N PRO A 167 6.31 5.28 -18.56
CA PRO A 167 6.30 3.86 -18.91
C PRO A 167 6.74 3.67 -20.37
N THR A 168 7.53 2.65 -20.64
CA THR A 168 7.92 2.24 -22.00
C THR A 168 7.01 1.13 -22.56
N PHE A 169 5.87 0.94 -21.92
CA PHE A 169 4.88 -0.09 -22.24
C PHE A 169 3.49 0.52 -22.31
N GLU A 170 2.61 -0.13 -23.05
CA GLU A 170 1.23 0.31 -23.20
C GLU A 170 0.36 -0.09 -22.01
N GLY A 171 -0.66 0.71 -21.75
CA GLY A 171 -1.68 0.42 -20.75
C GLY A 171 -2.72 1.53 -20.67
N ALA A 172 -3.81 1.25 -19.97
CA ALA A 172 -4.86 2.25 -19.77
C ALA A 172 -4.28 3.47 -19.04
N ALA A 173 -4.36 4.65 -19.65
CA ALA A 173 -3.91 5.88 -19.01
C ALA A 173 -4.71 6.16 -17.74
N ASN A 174 -4.06 6.75 -16.74
CA ASN A 174 -4.68 7.23 -15.51
C ASN A 174 -4.19 8.65 -15.20
N SER A 175 -5.01 9.38 -14.44
CA SER A 175 -4.73 10.77 -14.03
C SER A 175 -4.52 10.88 -12.52
N TYR A 176 -4.02 9.83 -11.87
CA TYR A 176 -3.83 9.82 -10.43
C TYR A 176 -2.76 10.82 -10.01
N GLU A 177 -3.03 11.60 -8.97
CA GLU A 177 -2.07 12.55 -8.40
C GLU A 177 -1.02 11.87 -7.51
N PHE A 178 -1.20 10.60 -7.20
CA PHE A 178 -0.32 9.71 -6.43
C PHE A 178 0.09 8.50 -7.27
N SER A 179 0.95 7.64 -6.72
CA SER A 179 1.22 6.32 -7.29
C SER A 179 1.09 5.24 -6.23
N VAL A 180 0.43 4.14 -6.60
CA VAL A 180 0.42 2.90 -5.83
C VAL A 180 1.57 2.04 -6.32
N ILE A 181 2.33 1.49 -5.38
CA ILE A 181 3.42 0.55 -5.63
C ILE A 181 3.09 -0.73 -4.86
N GLU A 182 3.02 -1.85 -5.56
CA GLU A 182 2.84 -3.18 -4.96
C GLU A 182 4.10 -4.01 -5.20
N LEU A 183 4.78 -4.37 -4.11
CA LEU A 183 5.95 -5.24 -4.10
C LEU A 183 5.51 -6.63 -3.64
N ARG A 184 5.87 -7.67 -4.39
CA ARG A 184 5.68 -9.06 -3.98
C ARG A 184 7.05 -9.68 -3.73
N LEU A 185 7.29 -10.08 -2.49
CA LEU A 185 8.53 -10.67 -2.03
C LEU A 185 8.28 -12.13 -1.66
N ASN A 186 9.26 -12.98 -1.95
CA ASN A 186 9.30 -14.35 -1.46
C ASN A 186 9.77 -14.40 0.01
N ALA A 187 9.82 -15.61 0.58
CA ALA A 187 10.27 -15.84 1.96
C ALA A 187 11.72 -15.40 2.25
N LYS A 188 12.54 -15.14 1.22
CA LYS A 188 13.90 -14.61 1.36
C LYS A 188 13.94 -13.07 1.34
N GLY A 189 12.80 -12.41 1.21
CA GLY A 189 12.71 -10.96 1.05
C GLY A 189 13.14 -10.47 -0.32
N GLU A 190 13.09 -11.33 -1.35
CA GLU A 190 13.43 -10.99 -2.73
C GLU A 190 12.19 -11.02 -3.62
N GLY A 191 12.12 -10.17 -4.65
CA GLY A 191 11.05 -10.25 -5.63
C GLY A 191 10.98 -9.08 -6.59
N GLU A 192 9.75 -8.73 -6.96
CA GLU A 192 9.46 -7.72 -7.97
C GLU A 192 8.36 -6.77 -7.51
N GLY A 193 8.31 -5.60 -8.14
CA GLY A 193 7.35 -4.57 -7.86
C GLY A 193 6.75 -3.98 -9.11
N ARG A 194 5.49 -3.58 -8.99
CA ARG A 194 4.72 -2.91 -10.04
C ARG A 194 4.17 -1.61 -9.50
N ALA A 195 3.85 -0.68 -10.40
CA ALA A 195 3.34 0.63 -10.04
C ALA A 195 2.19 1.05 -10.94
N SER A 196 1.32 1.92 -10.42
CA SER A 196 0.18 2.52 -11.14
C SER A 196 0.59 3.59 -12.16
N LEU A 197 1.65 3.36 -12.94
CA LEU A 197 2.06 4.27 -14.03
C LEU A 197 1.06 4.25 -15.19
N VAL A 198 0.41 3.10 -15.37
CA VAL A 198 -0.77 2.85 -16.20
C VAL A 198 -1.67 1.88 -15.45
N GLY A 199 -2.85 1.59 -15.99
CA GLY A 199 -3.83 0.73 -15.34
C GLY A 199 -4.58 1.44 -14.21
N LYS A 200 -5.45 0.68 -13.56
CA LYS A 200 -6.31 1.15 -12.49
C LYS A 200 -5.87 0.61 -11.14
N VAL A 201 -6.34 1.25 -10.08
CA VAL A 201 -6.20 0.77 -8.70
C VAL A 201 -7.57 0.54 -8.10
N ALA A 202 -7.65 -0.40 -7.16
CA ALA A 202 -8.91 -0.80 -6.53
C ALA A 202 -8.70 -1.06 -5.04
N PRO A 203 -9.71 -0.83 -4.19
CA PRO A 203 -9.64 -1.18 -2.78
C PRO A 203 -9.75 -2.70 -2.62
N ASP A 204 -8.81 -3.28 -1.88
CA ASP A 204 -8.92 -4.62 -1.28
C ASP A 204 -9.48 -4.42 0.13
N VAL A 205 -10.80 -4.54 0.26
CA VAL A 205 -11.53 -4.30 1.51
C VAL A 205 -11.14 -5.29 2.59
N SER A 206 -10.84 -6.53 2.21
CA SER A 206 -10.44 -7.61 3.13
C SER A 206 -9.06 -7.32 3.74
N ALA A 207 -8.10 -6.87 2.91
CA ALA A 207 -6.78 -6.49 3.39
C ALA A 207 -6.70 -5.03 3.88
N LYS A 208 -7.78 -4.24 3.76
CA LYS A 208 -7.84 -2.80 4.08
C LYS A 208 -6.74 -1.98 3.38
N ILE A 209 -6.49 -2.27 2.11
CA ILE A 209 -5.44 -1.62 1.30
C ILE A 209 -5.97 -1.22 -0.10
N VAL A 210 -5.23 -0.40 -0.85
CA VAL A 210 -5.56 -0.04 -2.25
C VAL A 210 -4.54 -0.68 -3.20
N THR A 211 -4.93 -1.70 -3.96
CA THR A 211 -4.02 -2.51 -4.79
C THR A 211 -4.05 -2.11 -6.25
N LEU A 212 -3.10 -2.63 -7.03
CA LEU A 212 -3.14 -2.54 -8.49
C LEU A 212 -4.19 -3.52 -9.04
N GLU A 213 -5.07 -3.05 -9.93
CA GLU A 213 -5.98 -3.93 -10.65
C GLU A 213 -5.20 -4.75 -11.69
N ASN A 214 -5.47 -6.06 -11.77
CA ASN A 214 -4.77 -6.98 -12.69
C ASN A 214 -3.24 -6.93 -12.57
N TYR A 215 -2.72 -6.93 -11.34
CA TYR A 215 -1.27 -6.87 -11.03
C TYR A 215 -0.42 -7.74 -11.98
N ASP A 216 -0.81 -8.99 -12.21
CA ASP A 216 -0.01 -9.94 -13.00
C ASP A 216 0.07 -9.60 -14.50
N ALA A 217 -0.83 -8.76 -15.01
CA ALA A 217 -0.80 -8.27 -16.39
C ALA A 217 0.08 -7.02 -16.57
N LEU A 218 0.45 -6.33 -15.49
CA LEU A 218 1.31 -5.15 -15.57
C LEU A 218 2.78 -5.57 -15.68
N PRO A 219 3.59 -4.90 -16.53
CA PRO A 219 5.04 -5.07 -16.50
C PRO A 219 5.65 -4.68 -15.14
N ALA A 220 6.67 -5.41 -14.71
CA ALA A 220 7.42 -5.08 -13.51
C ALA A 220 8.17 -3.74 -13.71
N VAL A 221 8.02 -2.82 -12.76
CA VAL A 221 8.70 -1.52 -12.75
C VAL A 221 9.91 -1.57 -11.82
N PHE A 222 9.87 -2.43 -10.81
CA PHE A 222 10.94 -2.66 -9.84
C PHE A 222 11.40 -4.10 -9.94
N HIS A 223 12.56 -4.34 -10.55
CA HIS A 223 13.19 -5.66 -10.54
C HIS A 223 14.20 -5.77 -9.40
N ASN A 224 14.55 -7.02 -9.06
CA ASN A 224 15.56 -7.33 -8.07
C ASN A 224 15.26 -6.64 -6.73
N VAL A 225 13.97 -6.59 -6.34
CA VAL A 225 13.59 -6.03 -5.05
C VAL A 225 14.19 -6.92 -3.98
N ARG A 226 14.91 -6.32 -3.03
CA ARG A 226 15.55 -7.02 -1.91
C ARG A 226 15.43 -6.21 -0.65
N ILE A 227 15.06 -6.87 0.45
CA ILE A 227 15.22 -6.30 1.78
C ILE A 227 16.72 -6.15 2.08
N ARG A 228 17.16 -4.95 2.45
CA ARG A 228 18.48 -4.74 3.04
C ARG A 228 18.39 -5.04 4.53
N ALA A 229 19.21 -5.99 4.98
CA ALA A 229 19.49 -6.11 6.40
C ALA A 229 20.08 -4.77 6.87
N GLY A 230 19.49 -4.18 7.92
CA GLY A 230 19.89 -2.88 8.44
C GLY A 230 21.38 -2.87 8.77
N GLU A 231 22.16 -2.11 8.01
CA GLU A 231 23.55 -1.85 8.35
C GLU A 231 23.52 -0.93 9.58
N THR A 232 23.98 -1.45 10.72
CA THR A 232 24.10 -0.67 11.96
C THR A 232 24.84 0.63 11.63
N PRO A 233 24.30 1.82 11.96
CA PRO A 233 25.02 3.05 11.71
C PRO A 233 26.35 2.99 12.45
N VAL A 234 27.45 2.88 11.72
CA VAL A 234 28.78 3.05 12.29
C VAL A 234 28.85 4.50 12.75
N ARG A 235 28.64 4.74 14.05
CA ARG A 235 29.01 6.00 14.66
C ARG A 235 30.51 6.14 14.48
N LYS A 236 30.92 6.98 13.53
CA LYS A 236 32.32 7.40 13.43
C LYS A 236 32.68 8.08 14.76
N PRO A 237 33.79 7.70 15.41
CA PRO A 237 34.21 8.30 16.67
C PRO A 237 34.47 9.79 16.53
#